data_AF-A0A968TY80-F1
#
_entry.id   AF-A0A968TY80-F1
#
_cell.length_a   1.000
_cell.length_b   1.000
_cell.length_c   1.000
_cell.angle_alpha   90.00
_cell.angle_beta   90.00
_cell.angle_gamma   90.00
#
_symmetry.space_group_name_H-M   'P 1'
#
loop_
_entity.id
_entity.type
_entity.pdbx_description
1 polymer ?
#
loop_
_entity_poly.entity_id
_entity_poly.type
_entity_poly.pdbx_seq_one_letter_code
_entity_poly.pdbx_strand_id
1 'polypeptide(L)' 'MIDTFDEIIRAALALPPNSRAMLAEHLLRSLDAQDQAVIDAAWAEVAEQRIQEIQQGKVTPIPAEQVFKELRRNA' A
#
# COMPACT_ATOMS: atom_id res chain seq x y z
N MET A 1 2.06 -29.68 11.39
CA MET A 1 1.90 -28.35 12.00
C MET A 1 3.12 -27.57 11.53
N ILE A 2 2.91 -26.44 10.85
CA ILE A 2 4.01 -25.57 10.43
C ILE A 2 4.13 -24.54 11.55
N ASP A 3 5.13 -24.70 12.41
CA ASP A 3 5.15 -24.02 13.72
C ASP A 3 6.23 -22.95 13.79
N THR A 4 7.06 -22.86 12.75
CA THR A 4 8.17 -21.91 12.71
C THR A 4 8.02 -20.93 11.55
N PHE A 5 8.44 -19.69 11.79
CA PHE A 5 8.39 -18.60 10.82
C PHE A 5 9.04 -18.97 9.47
N ASP A 6 10.19 -19.66 9.51
CA ASP A 6 10.94 -20.07 8.32
C ASP A 6 10.18 -21.07 7.45
N GLU A 7 9.44 -22.00 8.07
CA GLU A 7 8.62 -22.96 7.35
C GLU A 7 7.39 -22.29 6.69
N ILE A 8 6.78 -21.29 7.35
CA ILE A 8 5.68 -20.49 6.77
C ILE A 8 6.19 -19.72 5.55
N ILE A 9 7.34 -19.07 5.65
CA ILE A 9 7.95 -18.35 4.53
C ILE A 9 8.24 -19.31 3.38
N ARG A 10 8.84 -20.47 3.67
CA ARG A 10 9.16 -21.45 2.63
C ARG A 10 7.91 -21.93 1.90
N ALA A 11 6.84 -22.22 2.63
CA ALA A 11 5.56 -22.62 2.06
C ALA A 11 4.93 -21.48 1.24
N ALA A 12 4.92 -20.26 1.76
CA ALA A 12 4.39 -19.09 1.06
C ALA A 12 5.14 -18.82 -0.26
N LEU A 13 6.47 -18.91 -0.25
CA LEU A 13 7.29 -18.69 -1.45
C LEU A 13 7.11 -19.78 -2.52
N ALA A 14 6.75 -21.00 -2.12
CA ALA A 14 6.45 -22.11 -3.03
C ALA A 14 5.10 -21.96 -3.75
N LEU A 15 4.23 -21.05 -3.31
CA LEU A 15 2.96 -20.78 -3.97
C LEU A 15 3.15 -20.10 -5.35
N PRO A 16 2.23 -20.32 -6.31
CA PRO A 16 2.17 -19.55 -7.55
C PRO A 16 2.03 -18.05 -7.28
N PRO A 17 2.47 -17.17 -8.20
CA PRO A 17 2.46 -15.71 -7.99
C PRO A 17 1.11 -15.14 -7.54
N ASN A 18 0.00 -15.57 -8.14
CA ASN A 18 -1.34 -15.07 -7.77
C ASN A 18 -1.73 -15.50 -6.34
N SER A 19 -1.47 -16.75 -5.96
CA SER A 19 -1.74 -17.22 -4.60
C SER A 19 -0.87 -16.52 -3.56
N ARG A 20 0.37 -16.15 -3.90
CA ARG A 20 1.21 -15.30 -3.04
C ARG A 20 0.63 -13.91 -2.89
N ALA A 21 0.15 -13.30 -3.96
CA ALA A 21 -0.48 -11.97 -3.91
C ALA A 21 -1.72 -11.98 -3.01
N MET A 22 -2.59 -12.99 -3.14
CA MET A 22 -3.75 -13.17 -2.26
C MET A 22 -3.33 -13.35 -0.80
N LEU A 23 -2.34 -14.21 -0.53
CA LEU A 23 -1.84 -14.41 0.83
C LEU A 23 -1.27 -13.10 1.43
N ALA A 24 -0.50 -12.35 0.65
CA ALA A 24 0.02 -11.06 1.08
C ALA A 24 -1.11 -10.07 1.40
N GLU A 25 -2.16 -10.01 0.58
CA GLU A 25 -3.34 -9.19 0.85
C GLU A 25 -4.03 -9.59 2.16
N HIS A 26 -4.23 -10.88 2.40
CA HIS A 26 -4.83 -11.37 3.65
C HIS A 26 -3.98 -11.02 4.88
N LEU A 27 -2.66 -11.18 4.78
CA LEU A 27 -1.74 -10.82 5.85
C LEU A 27 -1.74 -9.32 6.11
N LEU A 28 -1.76 -8.49 5.06
CA LEU A 28 -1.84 -7.03 5.20
C LEU A 28 -3.14 -6.63 5.91
N ARG A 29 -4.29 -7.14 5.47
CA ARG A 29 -5.59 -6.87 6.11
C ARG A 29 -5.64 -7.35 7.56
N SER A 30 -4.87 -8.37 7.93
CA SER A 30 -4.80 -8.84 9.32
C SER A 30 -4.11 -7.85 10.27
N LEU A 31 -3.38 -6.88 9.73
CA LEU A 31 -2.70 -5.82 10.49
C LEU A 31 -3.59 -4.59 10.71
N ASP A 32 -4.77 -4.56 10.08
CA ASP A 32 -5.70 -3.43 10.15
C ASP A 32 -6.21 -3.21 11.58
N ALA A 33 -6.23 -1.96 12.02
CA ALA A 33 -6.79 -1.58 13.31
C ALA A 33 -8.31 -1.67 13.32
N GLN A 34 -8.92 -1.64 14.51
CA GLN A 34 -10.38 -1.76 14.66
C GLN A 34 -11.14 -0.64 13.92
N ASP A 35 -10.53 0.53 13.76
CA ASP A 35 -11.05 1.72 13.08
C ASP A 35 -10.55 1.87 11.64
N GLN A 36 -9.89 0.86 11.05
CA GLN A 36 -9.32 0.95 9.71
C GLN A 36 -10.35 1.35 8.65
N ALA A 37 -11.60 0.88 8.74
CA ALA A 37 -12.65 1.25 7.81
C ALA A 37 -12.97 2.77 7.82
N VAL A 38 -12.86 3.41 8.99
CA VAL A 38 -13.04 4.87 9.12
C VAL A 38 -11.84 5.60 8.52
N ILE A 39 -10.63 5.08 8.78
CA ILE A 39 -9.39 5.62 8.22
C ILE A 39 -9.40 5.53 6.68
N ASP A 40 -9.79 4.38 6.12
CA ASP A 40 -9.88 4.16 4.68
C ASP A 40 -10.89 5.11 4.02
N ALA A 41 -12.05 5.33 4.65
CA ALA A 41 -13.05 6.27 4.17
C ALA A 41 -12.51 7.72 4.14
N ALA A 42 -11.83 8.14 5.21
CA ALA A 42 -11.20 9.46 5.27
C ALA A 42 -10.09 9.62 4.21
N TRP A 43 -9.29 8.59 3.98
CA TRP A 43 -8.27 8.60 2.92
C TRP A 43 -8.89 8.69 1.52
N ALA A 44 -9.98 7.98 1.26
CA ALA A 44 -10.69 8.04 -0.01
C ALA A 44 -11.21 9.45 -0.29
N GLU A 45 -11.78 10.12 0.71
CA GLU A 45 -12.25 11.51 0.60
C GLU A 45 -11.10 12.47 0.27
N VAL A 46 -9.99 12.37 1.00
CA VAL A 46 -8.79 13.21 0.75
C VAL A 46 -8.20 12.95 -0.64
N ALA A 47 -8.17 11.70 -1.09
CA ALA A 47 -7.65 11.34 -2.41
C ALA A 47 -8.50 11.97 -3.52
N GLU A 48 -9.83 11.86 -3.44
CA GLU A 48 -10.75 12.45 -4.40
C GLU A 48 -10.64 13.98 -4.40
N GLN A 49 -10.60 14.61 -3.22
CA GLN A 49 -10.41 16.05 -3.10
C GLN A 49 -9.11 16.51 -3.79
N ARG A 50 -8.00 15.82 -3.54
CA ARG A 50 -6.69 16.16 -4.13
C ARG A 50 -6.68 16.03 -5.64
N ILE A 51 -7.35 15.01 -6.19
CA ILE A 51 -7.49 14.85 -7.64
C ILE A 51 -8.25 16.04 -8.23
N GLN A 52 -9.36 16.45 -7.60
CA GLN A 52 -10.14 17.60 -8.06
C GLN A 52 -9.37 18.91 -7.99
N GLU A 53 -8.60 19.14 -6.92
CA GLU A 53 -7.75 20.33 -6.79
C GLU A 53 -6.70 20.41 -7.90
N ILE A 54 -6.08 19.29 -8.27
CA ILE A 54 -5.13 19.21 -9.38
C ILE A 54 -5.85 19.51 -10.71
N GLN A 55 -6.99 18.87 -10.97
CA GLN A 55 -7.76 19.05 -12.21
C GLN A 55 -8.27 20.48 -12.38
N GLN A 56 -8.62 21.14 -11.28
CA GLN A 56 -9.07 22.54 -11.24
C GLN A 56 -7.92 23.55 -11.26
N GLY A 57 -6.66 23.10 -11.22
CA GLY A 57 -5.48 23.97 -11.16
C GLY A 57 -5.36 24.76 -9.85
N LYS A 58 -6.02 24.32 -8.77
CA LYS A 58 -5.94 24.93 -7.43
C LYS A 58 -4.57 24.71 -6.78
N VAL A 59 -3.86 23.68 -7.22
CA VAL A 59 -2.54 23.30 -6.71
C VAL A 59 -1.57 23.06 -7.87
N THR A 60 -0.29 23.29 -7.63
CA THR A 60 0.79 22.98 -8.60
C THR A 60 1.42 21.64 -8.23
N PRO A 61 1.24 20.57 -9.02
CA PRO A 61 1.85 19.28 -8.73
C PRO A 61 3.35 19.31 -8.95
N ILE A 62 4.06 18.44 -8.22
CA ILE A 62 5.50 18.21 -8.42
C ILE A 62 5.66 17.06 -9.42
N PRO A 63 6.55 17.18 -10.43
CA PRO A 63 6.84 16.08 -11.35
C PRO A 63 7.30 14.82 -10.62
N ALA A 64 6.79 13.67 -11.04
CA ALA A 64 7.07 12.39 -10.39
C ALA A 64 8.58 12.06 -10.40
N GLU A 65 9.28 12.38 -11.49
CA GLU A 65 10.72 12.16 -11.64
C GLU A 65 11.52 12.92 -10.58
N GLN A 66 11.08 14.13 -10.22
CA GLN A 66 11.71 14.93 -9.17
C GLN A 66 11.53 14.23 -7.81
N VAL A 67 10.30 13.81 -7.48
CA VAL A 67 10.00 13.12 -6.21
C VAL A 67 10.83 11.84 -6.08
N PHE A 68 10.88 11.00 -7.11
CA PHE A 68 11.67 9.77 -7.08
C PHE A 68 13.18 10.02 -6.99
N LYS A 69 13.68 11.09 -7.62
CA LYS A 69 15.09 11.49 -7.50
C LYS A 69 15.42 11.89 -6.06
N GLU A 70 14.56 12.66 -5.41
CA GLU A 70 14.76 13.09 -4.02
C GLU A 70 14.70 11.90 -3.04
N LEU A 71 13.73 10.99 -3.20
CA LEU A 71 13.63 9.77 -2.37
C LEU A 71 14.89 8.90 -2.45
N ARG A 72 15.42 8.67 -3.66
CA ARG A 72 16.65 7.89 -3.86
C ARG A 72 17.90 8.55 -3.32
N ARG A 73 17.91 9.88 -3.17
CA ARG A 73 19.05 10.59 -2.57
C ARG A 73 19.09 10.37 -1.05
N ASN A 74 17.95 10.09 -0.44
CA ASN A 74 17.78 9.98 1.01
C ASN A 74 17.60 8.53 1.50
N ALA A 75 17.69 7.54 0.59
CA ALA A 75 17.68 6.10 0.88
C ALA A 75 19.10 5.54 0.85
#